data_AF-A0A8B4GS17-F1
#
_entry.id   AF-A0A8B4GS17-F1
#
_cell.length_a   1.000
_cell.length_b   1.000
_cell.length_c   1.000
_cell.angle_alpha   90.00
_cell.angle_beta   90.00
_cell.angle_gamma   90.00
#
_symmetry.space_group_name_H-M   'P 1'
#
loop_
_entity.id
_entity.type
_entity.pdbx_description
1 polymer ?
#
loop_
_entity_poly.entity_id
_entity_poly.type
_entity_poly.pdbx_seq_one_letter_code
_entity_poly.pdbx_strand_id
1 'polypeptide(L)' 'MLQVHHEGKGLCGIYQKDIADTKHQQVQNLARQAGHPLLSMVEEV' A
#
# COMPACT_ATOMS: atom_id res chain seq x y z
N MET A 1 7.71 -8.40 -1.64
CA MET A 1 8.66 -7.35 -1.21
C MET A 1 9.74 -7.09 -2.27
N LEU A 2 10.47 -8.12 -2.73
CA LEU A 2 11.49 -7.98 -3.79
C LEU A 2 10.98 -7.30 -5.07
N GLN A 3 9.75 -7.59 -5.50
CA GLN A 3 9.15 -6.94 -6.66
C GLN A 3 9.16 -5.40 -6.57
N VAL A 4 8.74 -4.84 -5.44
CA VAL A 4 8.75 -3.38 -5.21
C VAL A 4 10.17 -2.82 -5.29
N HIS A 5 11.17 -3.58 -4.82
CA HIS A 5 12.57 -3.13 -4.85
C HIS A 5 13.15 -3.13 -6.27
N HIS A 6 12.76 -4.09 -7.11
CA HIS A 6 13.29 -4.19 -8.47
C HIS A 6 12.46 -3.39 -9.49
N GLU A 7 11.15 -3.27 -9.30
CA GLU A 7 10.21 -2.68 -10.26
C GLU A 7 9.67 -1.31 -9.80
N GLY A 8 10.03 -0.84 -8.60
CA GLY A 8 9.58 0.43 -8.02
C GLY A 8 8.14 0.41 -7.49
N LYS A 9 7.33 -0.60 -7.84
CA LYS A 9 5.99 -0.85 -7.31
C LYS A 9 5.66 -2.35 -7.33
N GLY A 10 4.58 -2.74 -6.67
CA GLY A 10 4.12 -4.12 -6.66
C GLY A 10 2.68 -4.24 -6.17
N LEU A 11 1.92 -5.15 -6.77
CA LEU A 11 0.54 -5.43 -6.36
C LEU A 11 0.56 -6.13 -5.00
N CYS A 12 -0.10 -5.54 -4.01
CA CYS A 12 -0.23 -6.10 -2.67
C CYS A 12 -1.51 -6.93 -2.47
N GLY A 13 -2.56 -6.68 -3.27
CA GLY A 13 -3.81 -7.43 -3.26
C GLY A 13 -4.93 -6.73 -4.04
N ILE A 14 -6.01 -7.45 -4.31
CA ILE A 14 -7.23 -6.93 -4.95
C ILE A 14 -8.38 -7.09 -3.96
N TYR A 15 -9.14 -6.01 -3.76
CA TYR A 15 -10.21 -5.95 -2.78
C TYR A 15 -11.39 -5.14 -3.31
N GLN A 16 -12.55 -5.24 -2.66
CA GLN A 16 -13.62 -4.26 -2.85
C GLN A 16 -13.16 -2.89 -2.35
N LYS A 17 -13.70 -1.82 -2.95
CA LYS A 17 -13.28 -0.42 -2.73
C LYS A 17 -13.08 -0.07 -1.25
N ASP A 18 -14.10 -0.29 -0.43
CA ASP A 18 -14.06 0.08 1.00
C ASP A 18 -12.95 -0.66 1.77
N ILE A 19 -12.69 -1.92 1.40
CA ILE A 19 -11.63 -2.74 1.99
C ILE A 19 -10.24 -2.24 1.53
N ALA A 20 -10.10 -1.88 0.25
CA ALA A 20 -8.86 -1.34 -0.30
C ALA A 20 -8.49 -0.01 0.39
N ASP A 21 -9.46 0.90 0.53
CA ASP A 21 -9.29 2.19 1.20
C ASP A 21 -8.89 2.02 2.67
N THR A 22 -9.58 1.13 3.38
CA THR A 22 -9.27 0.83 4.79
C THR A 22 -7.84 0.29 4.93
N LYS A 23 -7.42 -0.63 4.07
CA LYS A 23 -6.07 -1.21 4.10
C LYS A 23 -5.01 -0.17 3.73
N HIS A 24 -5.26 0.67 2.73
CA HIS A 24 -4.36 1.76 2.34
C HIS A 24 -4.11 2.71 3.53
N GLN A 25 -5.17 3.15 4.21
CA GLN A 25 -5.07 4.02 5.38
C GLN A 25 -4.30 3.37 6.54
N GLN A 26 -4.57 2.09 6.83
CA GLN A 26 -3.85 1.35 7.89
C GLN A 26 -2.35 1.30 7.61
N VAL A 27 -1.94 0.98 6.38
CA VAL A 27 -0.53 0.90 5.98
C VAL A 27 0.14 2.28 6.06
N GLN A 28 -0.51 3.32 5.52
CA GLN A 28 0.02 4.69 5.57
C GLN A 28 0.21 5.19 7.00
N ASN A 29 -0.77 4.94 7.87
CA ASN A 29 -0.69 5.35 9.27
C ASN A 29 0.44 4.62 9.99
N LEU A 30 0.58 3.32 9.79
CA LEU A 30 1.65 2.53 10.41
C LEU A 30 3.03 2.98 9.93
N ALA A 31 3.21 3.20 8.63
CA ALA A 31 4.46 3.69 8.06
C ALA A 31 4.86 5.06 8.65
N ARG A 32 3.89 5.99 8.73
CA ARG A 32 4.12 7.32 9.32
C ARG A 32 4.47 7.24 10.80
N GLN A 33 3.75 6.42 11.58
CA GLN A 33 4.03 6.21 13.01
C GLN A 33 5.42 5.62 13.25
N ALA A 34 5.88 4.74 12.35
CA ALA A 34 7.22 4.17 12.39
C ALA A 34 8.31 5.11 11.82
N GLY A 35 7.96 6.30 11.33
CA GLY A 35 8.92 7.25 10.74
C GLY A 35 9.46 6.83 9.38
N HIS A 36 8.73 6.00 8.63
CA HIS A 36 9.15 5.48 7.32
C HIS A 36 8.41 6.17 6.17
N PRO A 37 9.08 6.43 5.03
CA PRO A 37 8.49 7.12 3.87
C PRO A 37 7.74 6.17 2.93
N LEU A 38 7.29 5.00 3.40
CA LEU A 38 6.58 4.03 2.57
C LEU A 38 5.30 4.66 1.99
N LEU A 39 5.03 4.39 0.73
CA LEU A 39 3.82 4.81 0.03
C LEU A 39 3.03 3.57 -0.41
N SER A 40 1.72 3.56 -0.11
CA SER A 40 0.74 2.65 -0.72
C SER A 40 -0.27 3.45 -1.54
N MET A 41 -0.92 2.82 -2.51
CA MET A 41 -1.92 3.45 -3.39
C MET A 41 -3.04 2.46 -3.70
N VAL A 42 -4.24 3.00 -3.97
CA VAL A 42 -5.41 2.24 -4.46
C VAL A 42 -5.66 2.63 -5.92
N GLU A 43 -5.81 1.64 -6.79
CA GLU A 43 -6.10 1.82 -8.22
C GLU A 43 -7.32 0.96 -8.58
N GLU A 44 -8.20 1.47 -9.47
CA GLU A 44 -9.29 0.67 -10.05
C GLU A 44 -8.71 -0.29 -11.10
N VAL A 45 -9.25 -1.51 -11.15
CA VAL A 45 -8.81 -2.60 -12.04
C VAL A 45 -9.85 -2.86 -13.11
#